data_AF-M1EB26-F1
#
_entry.id   AF-M1EB26-F1
#
_cell.length_a   1.000
_cell.length_b   1.000
_cell.length_c   1.000
_cell.angle_alpha   90.00
_cell.angle_beta   90.00
_cell.angle_gamma   90.00
#
_symmetry.space_group_name_H-M   'P 1'
#
loop_
_entity.id
_entity.type
_entity.pdbx_description
1 polymer ?
#
loop_
_entity_poly.entity_id
_entity_poly.type
_entity_poly.pdbx_seq_one_letter_code
_entity_poly.pdbx_strand_id
1 'polypeptide(L)'
;IAEFWNTVSNLIMIIPPIFGAIQSVRDGLEKRYIASYLALTVVGMGSWCFHMTLKYEMQLLDELPMIYSCCIFVYCMFECFKMKNSVNYHLLFILVLFSLIVTTVYL
;
A
#
# COMPACT_ATOMS: atom_id res chain seq x y z
N ILE A 1 6.51 5.48 -22.80
CA ILE A 1 5.43 5.82 -21.84
C ILE A 1 4.15 5.84 -22.65
N ALA A 2 3.24 4.89 -22.43
CA ALA A 2 1.99 4.78 -23.18
C ALA A 2 1.02 5.93 -22.84
N GLU A 3 0.72 6.11 -21.55
CA GLU A 3 -0.19 7.16 -21.08
C GLU A 3 0.58 8.20 -20.27
N PHE A 4 1.08 9.24 -20.94
CA PHE A 4 2.00 10.21 -20.34
C PHE A 4 1.46 10.86 -19.06
N TRP A 5 0.27 11.45 -19.10
CA TRP A 5 -0.30 12.17 -17.95
C TRP A 5 -0.66 11.24 -16.79
N ASN A 6 -1.21 10.05 -17.08
CA ASN A 6 -1.51 9.04 -16.07
C ASN A 6 -0.23 8.46 -15.46
N THR A 7 0.87 8.40 -16.21
CA THR A 7 2.16 7.99 -15.68
C THR A 7 2.71 9.08 -14.76
N VAL A 8 2.90 10.32 -15.22
CA VAL A 8 3.57 11.34 -14.39
C VAL A 8 2.76 11.78 -13.17
N SER A 9 1.42 11.70 -13.22
CA SER A 9 0.57 12.01 -12.07
C SER A 9 0.86 11.09 -10.87
N ASN A 10 1.31 9.86 -11.09
CA ASN A 10 1.65 8.93 -10.01
C ASN A 10 2.81 9.36 -9.11
N LEU A 11 3.62 10.35 -9.52
CA LEU A 11 4.70 10.88 -8.68
C LEU A 11 4.20 11.42 -7.32
N ILE A 12 2.96 11.92 -7.25
CA ILE A 12 2.36 12.36 -5.98
C ILE A 12 2.01 11.20 -5.02
N MET A 13 1.88 9.98 -5.55
CA MET A 13 1.69 8.76 -4.74
C MET A 13 3.01 8.04 -4.44
N ILE A 14 4.13 8.48 -5.03
CA ILE A 14 5.46 7.92 -4.77
C ILE A 14 6.25 8.81 -3.81
N ILE A 15 6.42 10.09 -4.18
CA ILE A 15 7.39 10.98 -3.51
C ILE A 15 6.92 11.37 -2.09
N PRO A 16 5.73 11.98 -1.88
CA PRO A 16 5.27 12.35 -0.54
C PRO A 16 5.18 11.17 0.44
N PRO A 17 4.69 9.97 0.07
CA PRO A 17 4.66 8.83 0.98
C PRO A 17 6.04 8.32 1.38
N ILE A 18 7.05 8.37 0.50
CA ILE A 18 8.44 8.06 0.88
C ILE A 18 8.93 9.03 1.96
N PHE A 19 8.69 10.33 1.78
CA PHE A 19 9.03 11.32 2.81
C PHE A 19 8.28 11.06 4.13
N GLY A 20 6.98 10.72 4.05
CA GLY A 20 6.18 10.32 5.19
C GLY A 20 6.72 9.10 5.94
N ALA A 21 7.18 8.08 5.21
CA ALA A 21 7.81 6.90 5.80
C ALA A 21 9.12 7.24 6.51
N ILE A 22 9.99 8.04 5.86
CA ILE A 22 11.27 8.48 6.46
C ILE A 22 11.01 9.30 7.73
N GLN A 23 10.07 10.24 7.68
CA GLN A 23 9.70 11.06 8.82
C GLN A 23 9.13 10.20 9.96
N SER A 24 8.27 9.23 9.64
CA SER A 24 7.70 8.31 10.63
C SER A 24 8.77 7.47 11.36
N VAL A 25 9.82 7.06 10.65
CA VAL A 25 10.97 6.37 11.25
C VAL A 25 11.74 7.31 12.19
N ARG A 26 12.01 8.54 11.75
CA ARG A 26 12.73 9.55 12.54
C ARG A 26 11.99 9.93 13.83
N ASP A 27 10.67 10.02 13.75
CA ASP A 27 9.81 10.39 14.87
C ASP A 27 9.48 9.20 15.80
N GLY A 28 10.00 7.99 15.50
CA GLY A 28 9.77 6.80 16.32
C GLY A 28 8.30 6.35 16.35
N LEU A 29 7.58 6.56 15.25
CA LEU A 29 6.20 6.10 15.09
C LEU A 29 6.13 4.57 14.97
N GLU A 30 4.94 4.03 15.21
CA GLU A 30 4.73 2.59 15.14
C GLU A 30 4.93 2.06 13.72
N LYS A 31 5.46 0.83 13.61
CA LYS A 31 5.78 0.18 12.33
C LYS A 31 4.59 0.12 11.36
N ARG A 32 3.37 0.04 11.89
CA ARG A 32 2.12 0.04 11.10
C ARG A 32 1.94 1.33 10.27
N TYR A 33 2.35 2.48 10.78
CA TYR A 33 2.27 3.75 10.06
C TYR A 33 3.39 3.89 9.02
N ILE A 34 4.57 3.33 9.31
CA ILE A 34 5.64 3.24 8.31
C ILE A 34 5.19 2.33 7.16
N ALA A 35 4.61 1.17 7.47
CA ALA A 35 4.09 0.23 6.48
C ALA A 35 2.97 0.86 5.63
N SER A 36 2.11 1.69 6.23
CA SER A 36 1.03 2.36 5.50
C SER A 36 1.54 3.36 4.46
N TYR A 37 2.61 4.11 4.77
CA TYR A 37 3.26 4.98 3.79
C TYR A 37 3.97 4.21 2.68
N LEU A 38 4.72 3.16 3.03
CA LEU A 38 5.40 2.32 2.05
C LEU A 38 4.42 1.59 1.12
N ALA A 39 3.28 1.13 1.65
CA ALA A 39 2.24 0.49 0.85
C ALA A 39 1.67 1.45 -0.20
N LEU A 40 1.44 2.72 0.17
CA LEU A 40 1.01 3.73 -0.79
C LEU A 40 2.07 4.03 -1.85
N THR A 41 3.36 4.04 -1.49
CA THR A 41 4.46 4.13 -2.47
C THR A 41 4.42 2.97 -3.46
N VAL A 42 4.16 1.74 -3.00
CA VAL A 42 4.05 0.56 -3.88
C VAL A 42 2.88 0.69 -4.85
N VAL A 43 1.73 1.19 -4.39
CA VAL A 43 0.58 1.51 -5.27
C VAL A 43 1.00 2.52 -6.35
N GLY A 44 1.63 3.64 -5.95
CA GLY A 44 2.10 4.64 -6.91
C GLY A 44 3.11 4.10 -7.92
N MET A 45 4.04 3.23 -7.50
CA MET A 45 4.99 2.58 -8.41
C MET A 45 4.31 1.59 -9.35
N GLY A 46 3.34 0.81 -8.87
CA GLY A 46 2.54 -0.12 -9.67
C GLY A 46 1.77 0.60 -10.77
N SER A 47 1.03 1.64 -10.40
CA SER A 47 0.29 2.50 -11.33
C SER A 47 1.22 3.20 -12.34
N TRP A 48 2.39 3.67 -11.89
CA TRP A 48 3.41 4.24 -12.77
C TRP A 48 3.88 3.24 -13.84
N CYS A 49 4.18 2.01 -13.43
CA CYS A 49 4.59 0.93 -14.33
C CYS A 49 3.45 0.50 -15.27
N PHE A 50 2.21 0.44 -14.78
CA PHE A 50 1.05 0.08 -15.59
C PHE A 50 0.79 1.13 -16.66
N HIS A 51 0.60 2.40 -16.32
CA HIS A 51 0.33 3.45 -17.30
C HIS A 51 1.50 3.69 -18.27
N MET A 52 2.72 3.34 -17.87
CA MET A 52 3.87 3.37 -18.76
C MET A 52 3.84 2.28 -19.83
N THR A 53 3.29 1.09 -19.52
CA THR A 53 3.45 -0.14 -20.32
C THR A 53 2.16 -0.76 -20.86
N LEU A 54 1.03 -0.60 -20.16
CA LEU A 54 -0.28 -1.21 -20.39
C LEU A 54 -0.23 -2.75 -20.50
N LYS A 55 0.68 -3.37 -19.75
CA LYS A 55 0.81 -4.83 -19.70
C LYS A 55 0.02 -5.41 -18.52
N TYR A 56 -0.57 -6.59 -18.72
CA TYR A 56 -1.35 -7.28 -17.68
C TYR A 56 -0.54 -7.52 -16.40
N GLU A 57 0.74 -7.88 -16.52
CA GLU A 57 1.60 -8.11 -15.36
C GLU A 57 1.80 -6.83 -14.52
N MET A 58 1.82 -5.66 -15.17
CA MET A 58 1.91 -4.37 -14.49
C MET A 58 0.55 -3.90 -13.97
N GLN A 59 -0.55 -4.32 -14.60
CA GLN A 59 -1.90 -4.10 -14.07
C GLN A 59 -2.09 -4.81 -12.72
N LEU A 60 -1.59 -6.05 -12.60
CA LEU A 60 -1.57 -6.77 -11.32
C LEU A 60 -0.78 -6.01 -10.25
N LEU A 61 0.34 -5.38 -10.65
CA LEU A 61 1.17 -4.57 -9.75
C LEU A 61 0.51 -3.24 -9.36
N ASP A 62 -0.47 -2.74 -10.12
CA ASP A 62 -1.27 -1.57 -9.76
C ASP A 62 -2.43 -1.98 -8.84
N GLU A 63 -3.24 -2.95 -9.27
CA GLU A 63 -4.52 -3.26 -8.63
C GLU A 63 -4.39 -4.06 -7.32
N LEU A 64 -3.51 -5.06 -7.26
CA LEU A 64 -3.37 -5.89 -6.05
C LEU A 64 -2.83 -5.10 -4.86
N PRO A 65 -1.77 -4.25 -5.00
CA PRO A 65 -1.30 -3.42 -3.90
C PRO A 65 -2.33 -2.41 -3.37
N MET A 66 -3.31 -1.98 -4.18
CA MET A 66 -4.42 -1.15 -3.68
C MET A 66 -5.21 -1.89 -2.59
N ILE A 67 -5.49 -3.18 -2.77
CA ILE A 67 -6.18 -3.99 -1.78
C ILE A 67 -5.32 -4.20 -0.52
N TYR A 68 -4.03 -4.50 -0.70
CA TYR A 68 -3.12 -4.74 0.42
C TYR A 68 -2.91 -3.47 1.26
N SER A 69 -2.75 -2.31 0.60
CA SER A 69 -2.63 -1.00 1.27
C SER A 69 -3.90 -0.66 2.06
N CYS A 70 -5.08 -0.88 1.49
CA CYS A 70 -6.36 -0.74 2.19
C CYS A 70 -6.44 -1.64 3.43
N CYS A 71 -5.98 -2.90 3.35
CA CYS A 71 -5.93 -3.79 4.51
C CYS A 71 -5.01 -3.24 5.62
N ILE A 72 -3.85 -2.69 5.25
CA ILE A 72 -2.95 -2.02 6.21
C ILE A 72 -3.63 -0.80 6.84
N PHE A 73 -4.32 0.04 6.05
CA PHE A 73 -5.06 1.19 6.57
C PHE A 73 -6.19 0.77 7.52
N VAL A 74 -6.95 -0.28 7.18
CA VAL A 74 -7.98 -0.85 8.06
C VAL A 74 -7.34 -1.32 9.37
N TYR A 75 -6.22 -2.05 9.33
CA TYR A 75 -5.51 -2.45 10.55
C TYR A 75 -5.10 -1.25 11.40
N CYS A 76 -4.51 -0.21 10.78
CA CYS A 76 -4.13 1.02 11.48
C CYS A 76 -5.32 1.73 12.13
N MET A 77 -6.46 1.79 11.45
CA MET A 77 -7.68 2.46 11.94
C MET A 77 -8.35 1.70 13.09
N PHE A 78 -8.41 0.37 13.03
CA PHE A 78 -9.00 -0.44 14.11
C PHE A 78 -8.12 -0.47 15.37
N GLU A 79 -6.81 -0.34 15.21
CA GLU A 79 -5.84 -0.47 16.30
C GLU A 79 -5.35 0.90 16.82
N CYS A 80 -5.87 2.03 16.32
CA CYS A 80 -5.38 3.37 16.67
C CYS A 80 -5.59 3.76 18.14
N PHE A 81 -6.66 3.26 18.78
CA PHE A 81 -6.97 3.51 20.19
C PHE A 81 -6.42 2.44 21.15
N LYS A 82 -5.74 1.40 20.62
CA LYS A 82 -5.17 0.33 21.44
C LYS A 82 -3.77 0.67 21.93
N MET A 83 -3.25 -0.13 22.85
CA MET A 83 -1.92 0.09 23.41
C MET A 83 -0.86 0.15 22.30
N LYS A 84 0.04 1.13 22.42
CA LYS A 84 1.16 1.31 21.51
C LYS A 84 1.96 0.02 21.38
N ASN A 85 2.31 -0.37 20.15
CA ASN A 85 3.05 -1.58 19.81
C ASN A 85 2.35 -2.92 20.15
N SER A 86 1.05 -2.90 20.46
CA SER A 86 0.28 -4.15 20.52
C SER A 86 -0.05 -4.65 19.11
N VAL A 87 0.01 -5.98 18.91
CA VAL A 87 -0.28 -6.61 17.62
C VAL A 87 -1.53 -7.46 17.77
N ASN A 88 -2.57 -7.12 17.01
CA ASN A 88 -3.80 -7.89 16.94
C ASN A 88 -3.68 -8.96 15.85
N TYR A 89 -3.14 -10.13 16.24
CA TYR A 89 -2.94 -11.25 15.32
C TYR A 89 -4.24 -11.77 14.69
N HIS A 90 -5.37 -11.67 15.38
CA HIS A 90 -6.66 -12.11 14.84
C HIS A 90 -7.09 -11.23 13.66
N LEU A 91 -7.05 -9.90 13.83
CA LEU A 91 -7.36 -8.95 12.76
C LEU A 91 -6.36 -9.08 11.60
N LEU A 92 -5.06 -9.19 11.91
CA LEU A 92 -4.01 -9.37 10.92
C LEU A 92 -4.25 -10.63 10.06
N PHE A 93 -4.57 -11.76 10.70
CA PHE A 93 -4.87 -13.00 10.00
C PHE A 93 -6.06 -12.86 9.04
N ILE A 94 -7.16 -12.24 9.50
CA ILE A 94 -8.35 -12.03 8.66
C ILE A 94 -8.02 -11.17 7.44
N LEU A 95 -7.28 -10.08 7.61
CA LEU A 95 -6.92 -9.16 6.53
C LEU A 95 -5.95 -9.79 5.51
N VAL A 96 -5.00 -10.61 5.99
CA VAL A 96 -4.10 -11.39 5.12
C VAL A 96 -4.89 -12.44 4.35
N LEU A 97 -5.78 -13.18 5.01
CA LEU A 97 -6.62 -14.18 4.35
C LEU A 97 -7.51 -13.54 3.28
N PHE A 98 -8.14 -12.40 3.58
CA PHE A 98 -8.91 -11.63 2.60
C PHE A 98 -8.05 -11.22 1.39
N SER A 99 -6.86 -10.68 1.62
CA SER A 99 -5.93 -10.29 0.56
C SER A 99 -5.54 -11.48 -0.33
N LEU A 100 -5.29 -12.66 0.26
CA LEU A 100 -4.97 -13.88 -0.48
C LEU A 100 -6.15 -14.39 -1.32
N ILE A 101 -7.36 -14.34 -0.77
CA ILE A 101 -8.57 -14.73 -1.51
C ILE A 101 -8.77 -13.82 -2.71
N VAL A 102 -8.69 -12.50 -2.53
CA VAL A 102 -8.83 -11.53 -3.64
C VAL A 102 -7.76 -11.78 -4.69
N THR A 103 -6.51 -11.99 -4.29
CA THR A 103 -5.41 -12.29 -5.22
C THR A 103 -5.67 -13.55 -6.03
N THR A 104 -6.17 -14.61 -5.38
CA THR A 104 -6.45 -15.89 -6.05
C THR A 104 -7.61 -15.78 -7.03
N VAL A 105 -8.61 -14.94 -6.75
CA VAL A 105 -9.75 -14.71 -7.65
C VAL A 105 -9.36 -13.85 -8.86
N TYR A 106 -8.37 -12.96 -8.68
CA TYR A 106 -7.94 -12.02 -9.70
C TYR A 106 -6.94 -12.61 -10.71
N LEU A 107 -6.22 -13.66 -10.32
CA LEU A 107 -5.31 -14.45 -11.17
C LEU A 107 -6.05 -15.56 -11.92
#